data_AF-A0A6S7BY32-F1
#
_entry.id   AF-A0A6S7BY32-F1
#
_cell.length_a   1.000
_cell.length_b   1.000
_cell.length_c   1.000
_cell.angle_alpha   90.00
_cell.angle_beta   90.00
_cell.angle_gamma   90.00
#
_symmetry.space_group_name_H-M   'P 1'
#
loop_
_entity.id
_entity.type
_entity.pdbx_description
1 polymer ?
#
loop_
_entity_poly.entity_id
_entity_poly.type
_entity_poly.pdbx_seq_one_letter_code
_entity_poly.pdbx_strand_id
1 'polypeptide(L)'
;MAETDPGGPAQADLLPYTHDGIPAQETGLANPAAQDGRLRVVLLAPDPASAAPLRDRAREIASDLAARSDAGLRFLWDAGRTPDDPEHPPAAFLQGFTPSDLVVAADGSYVVHFAPHDAAWFMAGYWPALRYSAGHLPVGWTCES
;
A
#
# COMPACT_ATOMS: atom_id res chain seq x y z
N MET A 1 0.55 29.35 35.98
CA MET A 1 1.58 29.57 34.94
C MET A 1 1.67 28.29 34.16
N ALA A 2 1.47 28.38 32.86
CA ALA A 2 1.24 27.26 31.95
C ALA A 2 2.54 26.53 31.56
N GLU A 3 2.38 25.22 31.35
CA GLU A 3 2.95 24.31 30.34
C GLU A 3 4.40 24.45 29.84
N THR A 4 5.09 23.31 29.80
CA THR A 4 5.32 22.63 28.50
C THR A 4 5.63 21.14 28.72
N ASP A 5 4.77 20.30 28.16
CA ASP A 5 4.85 18.83 28.08
C ASP A 5 5.72 18.43 26.87
N PRO A 6 6.74 17.57 26.99
CA PRO A 6 7.57 17.18 25.86
C PRO A 6 6.86 16.13 24.98
N GLY A 7 6.30 16.61 23.86
CA GLY A 7 6.09 15.90 22.60
C GLY A 7 5.91 14.38 22.67
N GLY A 8 4.65 13.94 22.79
CA GLY A 8 4.25 12.59 22.39
C GLY A 8 4.54 12.34 20.90
N PRO A 9 4.61 11.07 20.46
CA PRO A 9 4.92 10.74 19.07
C PRO A 9 3.92 11.46 18.16
N ALA A 10 4.44 12.30 17.27
CA ALA A 10 3.66 13.11 16.34
C ALA A 10 2.51 12.27 15.77
N GLN A 11 1.29 12.59 16.19
CA GLN A 11 0.09 12.07 15.59
C GLN A 11 0.20 12.47 14.12
N ALA A 12 0.47 11.51 13.23
CA ALA A 12 0.66 11.83 11.82
C ALA A 12 -0.60 12.56 11.34
N ASP A 13 -0.45 13.84 11.03
CA ASP A 13 -1.58 14.70 10.67
C ASP A 13 -2.24 14.13 9.42
N LEU A 14 -3.57 14.09 9.45
CA LEU A 14 -4.38 13.73 8.30
C LEU A 14 -4.52 14.98 7.43
N LEU A 15 -4.07 14.88 6.19
CA LEU A 15 -4.15 15.97 5.22
C LEU A 15 -5.31 15.69 4.26
N PRO A 16 -6.17 16.67 3.96
CA PRO A 16 -7.18 16.52 2.91
C PRO A 16 -6.54 16.18 1.57
N TYR A 17 -7.08 15.19 0.88
CA TYR A 17 -6.60 14.68 -0.41
C TYR A 17 -7.77 14.32 -1.32
N THR A 18 -7.51 14.13 -2.61
CA THR A 18 -8.48 13.59 -3.58
C THR A 18 -7.83 12.44 -4.33
N HIS A 19 -8.40 11.25 -4.20
CA HIS A 19 -7.94 10.04 -4.87
C HIS A 19 -8.94 9.69 -5.97
N ASP A 20 -8.55 9.80 -7.24
CA ASP A 20 -9.42 9.51 -8.40
C ASP A 20 -10.78 10.21 -8.35
N GLY A 21 -10.81 11.47 -7.89
CA GLY A 21 -12.03 12.26 -7.73
C GLY A 21 -12.83 11.96 -6.45
N ILE A 22 -12.36 11.04 -5.60
CA ILE A 22 -12.97 10.68 -4.32
C ILE A 22 -12.31 11.50 -3.20
N PRO A 23 -13.08 12.21 -2.35
CA PRO A 23 -12.55 12.84 -1.15
C PRO A 23 -11.88 11.83 -0.22
N ALA A 24 -10.65 12.14 0.19
CA ALA A 24 -9.81 11.27 0.98
C ALA A 24 -9.01 12.06 2.02
N GLN A 25 -8.40 11.34 2.96
CA GLN A 25 -7.36 11.85 3.85
C GLN A 25 -6.05 11.12 3.57
N GLU A 26 -4.95 11.84 3.54
CA GLU A 26 -3.60 11.32 3.36
C GLU A 26 -2.81 11.39 4.66
N THR A 27 -1.97 10.39 4.91
CA THR A 27 -0.96 10.41 5.96
C THR A 27 0.22 9.50 5.60
N GLY A 28 1.19 9.34 6.49
CA GLY A 28 2.32 8.42 6.29
C GLY A 28 2.54 7.52 7.50
N LEU A 29 2.97 6.28 7.25
CA LEU A 29 3.36 5.32 8.26
C LEU A 29 4.84 4.94 8.05
N ALA A 30 5.63 4.96 9.11
CA ALA A 30 6.97 4.35 9.07
C ALA A 30 6.81 2.83 8.92
N ASN A 31 7.46 2.26 7.92
CA ASN A 31 7.43 0.83 7.67
C ASN A 31 8.72 0.39 6.94
N PRO A 32 9.53 -0.51 7.50
CA PRO A 32 10.81 -0.91 6.89
C PRO A 32 10.63 -1.68 5.58
N ALA A 33 9.45 -2.24 5.31
CA ALA A 33 9.15 -2.91 4.05
C ALA A 33 8.72 -1.94 2.94
N ALA A 34 8.41 -0.68 3.28
CA ALA A 34 7.97 0.33 2.33
C ALA A 34 9.13 1.09 1.69
N GLN A 35 8.83 1.75 0.57
CA GLN A 35 9.79 2.57 -0.16
C GLN A 35 10.37 3.62 0.78
N ASP A 36 11.71 3.71 0.82
CA ASP A 36 12.45 4.61 1.70
C ASP A 36 12.08 4.49 3.21
N GLY A 37 11.54 3.35 3.62
CA GLY A 37 11.10 3.09 5.00
C GLY A 37 9.79 3.80 5.39
N ARG A 38 9.04 4.35 4.44
CA ARG A 38 7.79 5.08 4.69
C ARG A 38 6.71 4.72 3.68
N LEU A 39 5.57 4.25 4.19
CA LEU A 39 4.37 3.98 3.41
C LEU A 39 3.50 5.22 3.35
N ARG A 40 3.17 5.68 2.15
CA ARG A 40 2.11 6.68 1.96
C ARG A 40 0.75 6.00 2.15
N VAL A 41 -0.14 6.61 2.92
CA VAL A 41 -1.44 6.05 3.24
C VAL A 41 -2.54 7.01 2.81
N VAL A 42 -3.46 6.52 1.99
CA VAL A 42 -4.64 7.23 1.54
C VAL A 42 -5.87 6.53 2.13
N LEU A 43 -6.69 7.28 2.85
CA LEU A 43 -7.90 6.82 3.51
C LEU A 43 -9.08 7.40 2.75
N LEU A 44 -9.91 6.56 2.14
CA LEU A 44 -11.07 7.01 1.35
C LEU A 44 -12.21 7.47 2.27
N ALA A 45 -12.00 8.62 2.91
CA ALA A 45 -12.89 9.28 3.84
C ALA A 45 -12.85 10.80 3.65
N PRO A 46 -14.00 11.48 3.68
CA PRO A 46 -14.09 12.91 3.38
C PRO A 46 -13.51 13.81 4.47
N ASP A 47 -13.35 13.32 5.70
CA ASP A 47 -12.93 14.12 6.84
C ASP A 47 -12.10 13.31 7.86
N PRO A 48 -11.35 13.95 8.77
CA PRO A 48 -10.52 13.26 9.75
C PRO A 48 -11.28 12.33 10.71
N ALA A 49 -12.54 12.62 11.04
CA ALA A 49 -13.33 11.80 11.96
C ALA A 49 -13.75 10.49 11.30
N SER A 50 -14.21 10.53 10.05
CA SER A 50 -14.52 9.34 9.26
C SER A 50 -13.26 8.55 8.84
N ALA A 51 -12.11 9.21 8.75
CA ALA A 51 -10.82 8.56 8.45
C ALA A 51 -10.20 7.82 9.64
N ALA A 52 -10.58 8.14 10.88
CA ALA A 52 -10.02 7.52 12.09
C ALA A 52 -10.05 5.98 12.08
N PRO A 53 -11.18 5.29 11.83
CA PRO A 53 -11.21 3.82 11.76
C PRO A 53 -10.38 3.26 10.60
N LEU A 54 -10.32 3.95 9.45
CA LEU A 54 -9.52 3.52 8.30
C LEU A 54 -8.02 3.64 8.60
N ARG A 55 -7.61 4.63 9.40
CA ARG A 55 -6.22 4.78 9.86
C ARG A 55 -5.80 3.61 10.76
N ASP A 56 -6.67 3.17 11.66
CA ASP A 56 -6.39 2.02 12.51
C ASP A 56 -6.29 0.74 11.68
N ARG A 57 -7.19 0.59 10.69
CA ARG A 57 -7.10 -0.48 9.71
C ARG A 57 -5.80 -0.43 8.88
N ALA A 58 -5.37 0.75 8.46
CA ALA A 58 -4.11 0.92 7.73
C ALA A 58 -2.89 0.49 8.56
N ARG A 59 -2.90 0.75 9.88
CA ARG A 59 -1.84 0.30 10.80
C ARG A 59 -1.81 -1.23 10.94
N GLU A 60 -2.97 -1.86 11.03
CA GLU A 60 -3.09 -3.33 11.02
C GLU A 60 -2.57 -3.92 9.70
N ILE A 61 -2.93 -3.33 8.56
CA ILE A 61 -2.42 -3.75 7.25
C ILE A 61 -0.90 -3.53 7.16
N ALA A 62 -0.38 -2.44 7.73
CA ALA A 62 1.03 -2.13 7.72
C ALA A 62 1.87 -3.09 8.60
N SER A 63 1.32 -3.65 9.70
CA SER A 63 2.08 -4.52 10.60
C SER A 63 2.61 -5.77 9.92
N ASP A 64 1.86 -6.33 8.96
CA ASP A 64 2.25 -7.51 8.18
C ASP A 64 2.45 -7.17 6.69
N LEU A 65 2.83 -5.92 6.38
CA LEU A 65 2.97 -5.44 5.01
C LEU A 65 3.92 -6.31 4.18
N ALA A 66 5.03 -6.78 4.75
CA ALA A 66 5.98 -7.64 4.05
C ALA A 66 5.35 -8.97 3.62
N ALA A 67 4.59 -9.62 4.51
CA ALA A 67 3.90 -10.87 4.19
C ALA A 67 2.77 -10.66 3.18
N ARG A 68 2.01 -9.56 3.32
CA ARG A 68 0.95 -9.18 2.37
C ARG A 68 1.53 -8.87 0.98
N SER A 69 2.71 -8.26 0.94
CA SER A 69 3.44 -7.96 -0.29
C SER A 69 3.91 -9.23 -0.99
N ASP A 70 4.54 -10.17 -0.26
CA ASP A 70 4.95 -11.47 -0.84
C ASP A 70 3.74 -12.22 -1.43
N ALA A 71 2.63 -12.31 -0.69
CA ALA A 71 1.41 -12.96 -1.18
C ALA A 71 0.82 -12.28 -2.42
N GLY A 72 0.81 -10.94 -2.45
CA GLY A 72 0.34 -10.17 -3.59
C GLY A 72 1.22 -10.31 -4.82
N LEU A 73 2.54 -10.25 -4.66
CA LEU A 73 3.49 -10.43 -5.75
C LEU A 73 3.43 -11.85 -6.32
N ARG A 74 3.22 -12.88 -5.49
CA ARG A 74 2.95 -14.23 -5.99
C ARG A 74 1.67 -14.30 -6.81
N PHE A 75 0.60 -13.68 -6.33
CA PHE A 75 -0.64 -13.57 -7.10
C PHE A 75 -0.44 -12.85 -8.44
N LEU A 76 0.34 -11.77 -8.45
CA LEU A 76 0.67 -11.02 -9.66
C LEU A 76 1.49 -11.86 -10.64
N TRP A 77 2.49 -12.60 -10.16
CA TRP A 77 3.26 -13.54 -10.95
C TRP A 77 2.34 -14.55 -11.63
N ASP A 78 1.50 -15.23 -10.86
CA ASP A 78 0.58 -16.24 -11.39
C ASP A 78 -0.39 -15.67 -12.42
N ALA A 79 -0.82 -14.41 -12.27
CA ALA A 79 -1.70 -13.74 -13.21
C ALA A 79 -1.01 -13.39 -14.56
N GLY A 80 0.29 -13.12 -14.55
CA GLY A 80 1.09 -12.80 -15.74
C GLY A 80 1.83 -14.00 -16.34
N ARG A 81 1.87 -15.13 -15.62
CA ARG A 81 2.68 -16.30 -15.95
C ARG A 81 2.23 -16.96 -17.26
N THR A 82 3.19 -17.32 -18.10
CA THR A 82 3.00 -18.15 -19.30
C THR A 82 3.47 -19.59 -19.05
N PRO A 83 3.15 -20.56 -19.92
CA PRO A 83 3.61 -21.95 -19.74
C PRO A 83 5.13 -22.15 -19.70
N ASP A 84 5.90 -21.22 -20.28
CA ASP A 84 7.37 -21.28 -20.30
C ASP A 84 7.99 -20.68 -19.03
N ASP A 85 7.20 -19.96 -18.22
CA ASP A 85 7.65 -19.35 -16.98
C ASP A 85 7.65 -20.36 -15.82
N PRO A 86 8.61 -20.22 -14.87
CA PRO A 86 8.63 -21.01 -13.65
C PRO A 86 7.31 -20.96 -12.87
N GLU A 87 6.88 -22.12 -12.34
CA GLU A 87 5.67 -22.22 -11.51
C GLU A 87 5.70 -21.27 -10.31
N HIS A 88 6.88 -21.06 -9.72
CA HIS A 88 7.06 -20.11 -8.62
C HIS A 88 7.82 -18.87 -9.09
N PRO A 89 7.47 -17.67 -8.58
CA PRO A 89 8.16 -16.46 -8.96
C PRO A 89 9.65 -16.54 -8.59
N PRO A 90 10.53 -16.12 -9.51
CA PRO A 90 11.94 -15.93 -9.20
C PRO A 90 12.10 -14.96 -8.02
N ALA A 91 13.15 -15.16 -7.21
CA ALA A 91 13.46 -14.23 -6.12
C ALA A 91 13.67 -12.79 -6.63
N ALA A 92 14.26 -12.63 -7.83
CA ALA A 92 14.46 -11.33 -8.47
C ALA A 92 13.14 -10.61 -8.81
N PHE A 93 12.05 -11.33 -9.06
CA PHE A 93 10.73 -10.74 -9.23
C PHE A 93 10.21 -10.22 -7.89
N LEU A 94 10.25 -11.05 -6.84
CA LEU A 94 9.76 -10.67 -5.51
C LEU A 94 10.54 -9.51 -4.88
N GLN A 95 11.82 -9.37 -5.23
CA GLN A 95 12.70 -8.31 -4.75
C GLN A 95 12.68 -7.05 -5.63
N GLY A 96 12.10 -7.11 -6.83
CA GLY A 96 12.11 -6.01 -7.80
C GLY A 96 11.10 -4.90 -7.53
N PHE A 97 10.33 -5.01 -6.44
CA PHE A 97 9.26 -4.09 -6.10
C PHE A 97 9.33 -3.71 -4.62
N THR A 98 8.82 -2.52 -4.30
CA THR A 98 8.62 -2.09 -2.92
C THR A 98 7.27 -1.40 -2.77
N PRO A 99 6.46 -1.75 -1.75
CA PRO A 99 5.20 -1.06 -1.52
C PRO A 99 5.44 0.43 -1.25
N SER A 100 4.76 1.28 -2.01
CA SER A 100 4.89 2.74 -1.93
C SER A 100 3.66 3.37 -1.28
N ASP A 101 2.47 2.90 -1.67
CA ASP A 101 1.19 3.46 -1.27
C ASP A 101 0.24 2.38 -0.79
N LEU A 102 -0.55 2.72 0.22
CA LEU A 102 -1.68 1.94 0.71
C LEU A 102 -2.95 2.79 0.65
N VAL A 103 -3.91 2.36 -0.15
CA VAL A 103 -5.24 2.98 -0.24
C VAL A 103 -6.24 2.11 0.50
N VAL A 104 -6.92 2.65 1.51
CA VAL A 104 -7.89 1.90 2.34
C VAL A 104 -9.30 2.41 2.10
N ALA A 105 -10.20 1.51 1.72
CA ALA A 105 -11.61 1.79 1.50
C ALA A 105 -12.43 1.59 2.78
N ALA A 106 -13.64 2.19 2.81
CA ALA A 106 -14.54 2.12 3.96
C ALA A 106 -15.08 0.70 4.24
N ASP A 107 -15.11 -0.18 3.24
CA ASP A 107 -15.49 -1.59 3.40
C ASP A 107 -14.35 -2.49 3.92
N GLY A 108 -13.18 -1.90 4.18
CA GLY A 108 -11.99 -2.59 4.67
C GLY A 108 -11.16 -3.27 3.59
N SER A 109 -11.60 -3.24 2.32
CA SER A 109 -10.75 -3.57 1.17
C SER A 109 -9.65 -2.52 1.00
N TYR A 110 -8.58 -2.89 0.32
CA TYR A 110 -7.44 -2.00 0.14
C TYR A 110 -6.66 -2.30 -1.13
N VAL A 111 -5.88 -1.31 -1.56
CA VAL A 111 -4.94 -1.43 -2.67
C VAL A 111 -3.54 -1.12 -2.16
N VAL A 112 -2.56 -1.92 -2.60
CA VAL A 112 -1.13 -1.63 -2.38
C VAL A 112 -0.51 -1.34 -3.74
N HIS A 113 0.08 -0.14 -3.88
CA HIS A 113 0.87 0.22 -5.05
C HIS A 113 2.33 -0.17 -4.79
N PHE A 114 2.98 -0.69 -5.82
CA PHE A 114 4.34 -1.20 -5.75
C PHE A 114 5.24 -0.42 -6.70
N ALA A 115 6.18 0.35 -6.15
CA ALA A 115 7.21 0.99 -6.95
C ALA A 115 8.18 -0.08 -7.47
N PRO A 116 8.35 -0.23 -8.79
CA PRO A 116 9.39 -1.09 -9.35
C PRO A 116 10.76 -0.46 -9.16
N HIS A 117 11.78 -1.28 -8.91
CA HIS A 117 13.18 -0.79 -8.81
C HIS A 117 13.78 -0.46 -10.17
N ASP A 118 13.34 -1.16 -11.20
CA ASP A 118 13.76 -0.99 -12.58
C ASP A 118 12.67 -1.44 -13.56
N ALA A 119 12.99 -1.43 -14.86
CA ALA A 119 12.07 -1.83 -15.92
C ALA A 119 12.19 -3.31 -16.31
N ALA A 120 12.74 -4.18 -15.45
CA ALA A 120 12.91 -5.60 -15.78
C ALA A 120 11.56 -6.34 -15.88
N TRP A 121 10.59 -5.94 -15.06
CA TRP A 121 9.30 -6.64 -14.94
C TRP A 121 8.11 -5.83 -15.41
N PHE A 122 8.23 -4.50 -15.46
CA PHE A 122 7.21 -3.57 -15.94
C PHE A 122 7.83 -2.57 -16.91
N MET A 123 7.01 -2.05 -17.83
CA MET A 123 7.43 -0.98 -18.74
C MET A 123 7.87 0.24 -17.93
N ALA A 124 8.88 0.97 -18.41
CA ALA A 124 9.33 2.18 -17.75
C ALA A 124 8.18 3.18 -17.57
N GLY A 125 8.00 3.66 -16.34
CA GLY A 125 6.89 4.55 -15.98
C GLY A 125 5.57 3.84 -15.67
N TYR A 126 5.53 2.51 -15.69
CA TYR A 126 4.36 1.74 -15.27
C TYR A 126 4.64 0.95 -13.99
N TRP A 127 3.62 0.80 -13.14
CA TRP A 127 3.73 0.03 -11.89
C TRP A 127 2.47 -0.81 -11.61
N PRO A 128 2.58 -1.91 -10.85
CA PRO A 128 1.42 -2.67 -10.42
C PRO A 128 0.77 -2.09 -9.17
N ALA A 129 -0.56 -2.12 -9.16
CA ALA A 129 -1.38 -1.92 -7.98
C ALA A 129 -2.20 -3.19 -7.70
N LEU A 130 -2.04 -3.76 -6.51
CA LEU A 130 -2.69 -5.01 -6.10
C LEU A 130 -3.87 -4.73 -5.19
N ARG A 131 -5.04 -5.26 -5.54
CA ARG A 131 -6.27 -5.14 -4.77
C ARG A 131 -6.44 -6.34 -3.84
N TYR A 132 -6.78 -6.05 -2.59
CA TYR A 132 -7.03 -7.03 -1.55
C TYR A 132 -8.44 -6.87 -1.00
N SER A 133 -9.06 -8.01 -0.65
CA SER A 133 -10.29 -8.01 0.14
C SER A 133 -10.03 -7.59 1.59
N ALA A 134 -11.09 -7.30 2.35
CA ALA A 134 -11.00 -7.09 3.79
C ALA A 134 -10.42 -8.30 4.54
N GLY A 135 -10.51 -9.51 3.97
CA GLY A 135 -9.86 -10.72 4.49
C GLY A 135 -8.39 -10.88 4.13
N HIS A 136 -7.74 -9.85 3.57
CA HIS A 136 -6.32 -9.85 3.14
C HIS A 136 -5.97 -10.79 1.98
N LEU A 137 -6.97 -11.29 1.27
CA LEU A 137 -6.74 -12.09 0.06
C LEU A 137 -6.52 -11.16 -1.13
N PRO A 138 -5.45 -11.35 -1.94
CA PRO A 138 -5.34 -10.73 -3.26
C PRO A 138 -6.53 -11.14 -4.13
N VAL A 139 -7.20 -10.19 -4.75
CA VAL A 139 -8.41 -10.43 -5.57
C VAL A 139 -8.31 -9.85 -6.98
N GLY A 140 -7.28 -9.06 -7.26
CA GLY A 140 -7.05 -8.48 -8.58
C GLY A 140 -5.84 -7.56 -8.60
N TRP A 141 -5.46 -7.13 -9.80
CA TRP A 141 -4.38 -6.18 -9.99
C TRP A 141 -4.68 -5.27 -11.18
N THR A 142 -4.06 -4.10 -11.19
CA THR A 142 -4.06 -3.14 -12.30
C THR A 142 -2.65 -2.69 -12.59
N CYS A 143 -2.41 -2.31 -13.84
CA CYS A 143 -1.19 -1.61 -14.25
C CYS A 143 -1.51 -0.12 -14.37
N GLU A 144 -0.71 0.71 -13.73
CA GLU A 144 -0.85 2.16 -13.69
C GLU A 144 0.38 2.85 -14.30
N SER A 145 0.26 4.15 -14.62
CA SER A 145 1.30 5.00 -15.23
C SER A 145 1.26 6.42 -14.74
#